data_AF-A0A8H5C5Q9-F1
#
_entry.id   AF-A0A8H5C5Q9-F1
#
_cell.length_a   1.000
_cell.length_b   1.000
_cell.length_c   1.000
_cell.angle_alpha   90.00
_cell.angle_beta   90.00
_cell.angle_gamma   90.00
#
_symmetry.space_group_name_H-M   'P 1'
#
loop_
_entity.id
_entity.type
_entity.pdbx_description
1 polymer ?
#
loop_
_entity_poly.entity_id
_entity_poly.type
_entity_poly.pdbx_seq_one_letter_code
_entity_poly.pdbx_strand_id
1 'polypeptide(L)'
;MHTNSPTFSDTHPMHLCQEIQTESFAAITAGVISAVIITTLLVRLRYPCLTVFGLDKYVDSRLKTTVEEARKEGLDVVMFEDTLHQLHNDLSRIKVQNNSNLFRWSSLHTYLSSSFSILQSTIHCYDEAEKLHVSVLNAMEHKRQSQHDFELQYRRRGSEHPPSTLSIVIHASGHDSI
;
A
#
# COMPACT_ATOMS: atom_id res chain seq x y z
N MET A 1 42.09 -25.84 76.42
CA MET A 1 41.91 -26.13 74.98
C MET A 1 40.43 -25.98 74.66
N HIS A 2 40.02 -24.82 74.14
CA HIS A 2 38.65 -24.58 73.67
C HIS A 2 38.70 -24.45 72.14
N THR A 3 38.11 -25.40 71.44
CA THR A 3 37.90 -25.35 69.99
C THR A 3 36.54 -24.73 69.74
N ASN A 4 36.52 -23.47 69.31
CA ASN A 4 35.31 -22.84 68.79
C ASN A 4 35.23 -23.15 67.29
N SER A 5 34.23 -23.94 66.91
CA SER A 5 33.87 -24.18 65.51
C SER A 5 33.30 -22.90 64.88
N PRO A 6 33.66 -22.55 63.63
CA PRO A 6 33.03 -21.44 62.94
C PRO A 6 31.62 -21.84 62.46
N THR A 7 30.64 -21.05 62.89
CA THR A 7 29.27 -21.05 62.37
C THR A 7 29.31 -20.60 60.91
N PHE A 8 29.00 -21.53 60.00
CA PHE A 8 28.78 -21.24 58.58
C PHE A 8 27.42 -20.55 58.45
N SER A 9 27.43 -19.23 58.22
CA SER A 9 26.22 -18.45 57.98
C SER A 9 25.67 -18.73 56.58
N ASP A 10 24.53 -19.43 56.53
CA ASP A 10 23.68 -19.62 55.36
C ASP A 10 23.00 -18.31 54.93
N THR A 11 23.71 -17.47 54.17
CA THR A 11 23.11 -16.25 53.58
C THR A 11 23.40 -16.09 52.09
N HIS A 12 23.65 -17.17 51.35
CA HIS A 12 24.14 -17.10 49.97
C HIS A 12 23.32 -17.73 48.81
N PRO A 13 22.17 -18.42 48.99
CA PRO A 13 21.43 -18.95 47.84
C PRO A 13 20.45 -17.94 47.20
N MET A 14 20.04 -16.89 47.92
CA MET A 14 19.00 -15.97 47.45
C MET A 14 19.52 -14.90 46.47
N HIS A 15 20.78 -14.46 46.61
CA HIS A 15 21.36 -13.41 45.77
C HIS A 15 21.73 -13.92 44.35
N LEU A 16 22.23 -15.15 44.24
CA LEU A 16 22.59 -15.77 42.96
C LEU A 16 21.37 -16.06 42.07
N CYS A 17 20.25 -16.50 42.66
CA CYS A 17 19.01 -16.70 41.90
C CYS A 17 18.46 -15.40 41.31
N GLN A 18 18.58 -14.29 42.04
CA GLN A 18 18.10 -12.99 41.57
C GLN A 18 18.97 -12.43 40.45
N GLU A 19 20.29 -12.61 40.51
CA GLU A 19 21.24 -12.16 39.48
C GLU A 19 21.07 -12.95 38.16
N ILE A 20 20.96 -14.29 38.24
CA ILE A 20 20.74 -15.17 37.07
C ILE A 20 19.37 -14.91 36.41
N GLN A 21 18.34 -14.64 37.22
CA GLN A 21 17.00 -14.34 36.71
C GLN A 21 16.94 -12.96 36.04
N THR A 22 17.77 -12.02 36.46
CA THR A 22 17.85 -10.68 35.87
C THR A 22 18.62 -10.69 34.54
N GLU A 23 19.71 -11.46 34.43
CA GLU A 23 20.47 -11.58 33.19
C GLU A 23 19.71 -12.32 32.10
N SER A 24 19.02 -13.41 32.45
CA SER A 24 18.17 -14.14 31.51
C SER A 24 16.97 -13.30 31.04
N PHE A 25 16.35 -12.52 31.93
CA PHE A 25 15.30 -11.59 31.56
C PHE A 25 15.81 -10.45 30.65
N ALA A 26 16.99 -9.89 30.94
CA ALA A 26 17.61 -8.86 30.12
C ALA A 26 17.96 -9.38 28.71
N ALA A 27 18.53 -10.59 28.62
CA ALA A 27 18.85 -11.22 27.35
C ALA A 27 17.60 -11.50 26.50
N ILE A 28 16.52 -12.00 27.11
CA ILE A 28 15.24 -12.23 26.42
C ILE A 28 14.66 -10.89 25.94
N THR A 29 14.65 -9.87 26.80
CA THR A 29 14.12 -8.55 26.47
C THR A 29 14.89 -7.90 25.32
N ALA A 30 16.23 -7.96 25.37
CA ALA A 30 17.10 -7.47 24.29
C ALA A 30 16.86 -8.24 22.97
N GLY A 31 16.69 -9.56 23.06
CA GLY A 31 16.32 -10.41 21.93
C GLY A 31 15.01 -9.97 21.28
N VAL A 32 13.94 -9.78 22.07
CA VAL A 32 12.63 -9.32 21.58
C VAL A 32 12.73 -7.94 20.94
N ILE A 33 13.41 -6.98 21.59
CA ILE A 33 13.59 -5.63 21.04
C ILE A 33 14.33 -5.69 19.70
N SER A 34 15.43 -6.47 19.63
CA SER A 34 16.20 -6.62 18.39
C SER A 34 15.36 -7.22 17.25
N ALA A 35 14.56 -8.25 17.54
CA ALA A 35 13.68 -8.87 16.56
C ALA A 35 12.61 -7.90 16.05
N VAL A 36 12.01 -7.09 16.93
CA VAL A 36 11.04 -6.05 16.56
C VAL A 36 11.69 -4.99 15.66
N ILE A 37 12.90 -4.53 16.00
CA ILE A 37 13.64 -3.54 15.19
C ILE A 37 13.95 -4.11 13.81
N ILE A 38 14.54 -5.30 13.73
CA ILE A 38 14.89 -5.95 12.45
C ILE A 38 13.64 -6.12 11.60
N THR A 39 12.55 -6.63 12.18
CA THR A 39 11.28 -6.80 11.47
C THR A 39 10.76 -5.46 10.94
N THR A 40 10.79 -4.41 11.77
CA THR A 40 10.36 -3.07 11.38
C THR A 40 11.21 -2.51 10.24
N LEU A 41 12.53 -2.72 10.27
CA LEU A 41 13.45 -2.30 9.22
C LEU A 41 13.19 -3.05 7.90
N LEU A 42 13.03 -4.37 7.95
CA LEU A 42 12.72 -5.18 6.77
C LEU A 42 11.41 -4.76 6.11
N VAL A 43 10.38 -4.50 6.92
CA VAL A 43 9.10 -4.03 6.40
C VAL A 43 9.26 -2.64 5.78
N ARG A 44 9.99 -1.71 6.40
CA ARG A 44 10.26 -0.38 5.81
C ARG A 44 11.08 -0.45 4.52
N LEU A 45 11.98 -1.43 4.40
CA LEU A 45 12.77 -1.65 3.19
C LEU A 45 11.88 -2.07 2.02
N ARG A 46 10.90 -2.95 2.27
CA ARG A 46 9.96 -3.42 1.25
C ARG A 46 8.87 -2.40 0.94
N TYR A 47 8.46 -1.65 1.97
CA TYR A 47 7.34 -0.71 1.94
C TYR A 47 7.80 0.68 2.40
N PRO A 48 8.39 1.48 1.49
CA PRO A 48 8.94 2.80 1.84
C PRO A 48 7.87 3.77 2.36
N CYS A 49 6.59 3.51 2.07
CA CYS A 49 5.45 4.35 2.43
C CYS A 49 4.60 3.80 3.60
N LEU A 50 5.09 2.81 4.36
CA LEU A 50 4.26 2.04 5.31
C LEU A 50 3.76 2.81 6.55
N THR A 51 3.92 4.13 6.59
CA THR A 51 3.22 4.92 7.60
C THR A 51 1.80 5.15 7.11
N VAL A 52 0.83 5.20 8.05
CA VAL A 52 -0.57 5.51 7.70
C VAL A 52 -0.67 6.82 6.91
N PHE A 53 0.18 7.80 7.23
CA PHE A 53 0.30 9.05 6.49
C PHE A 53 0.92 8.88 5.09
N GLY A 54 1.96 8.05 4.96
CA GLY A 54 2.57 7.74 3.67
C GLY A 54 1.59 7.04 2.72
N LEU A 55 0.79 6.11 3.26
CA LEU A 55 -0.25 5.41 2.53
C LEU A 55 -1.39 6.35 2.12
N ASP A 56 -1.83 7.23 3.02
CA ASP A 56 -2.81 8.28 2.72
C ASP A 56 -2.35 9.15 1.55
N LYS A 57 -1.13 9.67 1.63
CA LYS A 57 -0.55 10.46 0.56
C LYS A 57 -0.45 9.67 -0.74
N TYR A 58 -0.09 8.39 -0.69
CA TYR A 58 0.01 7.54 -1.88
C TYR A 58 -1.36 7.39 -2.57
N VAL A 59 -2.40 7.06 -1.82
CA VAL A 59 -3.77 6.90 -2.33
C VAL A 59 -4.30 8.23 -2.87
N ASP A 60 -4.21 9.31 -2.10
CA ASP A 60 -4.80 10.60 -2.45
C ASP A 60 -4.07 11.33 -3.59
N SER A 61 -2.74 11.23 -3.64
CA SER A 61 -1.96 11.97 -4.62
C SER A 61 -1.60 11.15 -5.84
N ARG A 62 -1.13 9.91 -5.67
CA ARG A 62 -0.65 9.13 -6.80
C ARG A 62 -1.79 8.39 -7.47
N LEU A 63 -2.52 7.60 -6.68
CA LEU A 63 -3.52 6.67 -7.21
C LEU A 63 -4.71 7.42 -7.82
N LYS A 64 -5.24 8.40 -7.08
CA LYS A 64 -6.29 9.29 -7.57
C LYS A 64 -5.90 10.01 -8.86
N THR A 65 -4.68 10.54 -8.95
CA THR A 65 -4.21 11.21 -10.18
C THR A 65 -4.09 10.24 -11.35
N THR A 66 -3.60 9.01 -11.13
CA THR A 66 -3.53 8.00 -12.19
C THR A 66 -4.92 7.58 -12.68
N VAL A 67 -5.90 7.42 -11.79
CA VAL A 67 -7.29 7.11 -12.18
C VAL A 67 -7.92 8.27 -12.97
N GLU A 68 -7.70 9.52 -12.55
CA GLU A 68 -8.17 10.69 -13.29
C GLU A 68 -7.48 10.84 -14.66
N GLU A 69 -6.22 10.45 -14.78
CA GLU A 69 -5.53 10.39 -16.07
C GLU A 69 -6.15 9.32 -16.99
N ALA A 70 -6.41 8.12 -16.48
CA ALA A 70 -7.11 7.08 -17.22
C ALA A 70 -8.50 7.53 -17.69
N ARG A 71 -9.23 8.26 -16.85
CA ARG A 71 -10.52 8.86 -17.22
C ARG A 71 -10.38 9.85 -18.38
N LYS A 72 -9.36 10.71 -18.37
CA LYS A 72 -9.07 11.66 -19.47
C LYS A 72 -8.71 10.96 -20.76
N GLU A 73 -8.04 9.80 -20.67
CA GLU A 73 -7.79 8.94 -21.83
C GLU A 73 -9.06 8.24 -22.32
N GLY A 74 -10.18 8.36 -21.61
CA GLY A 74 -11.50 7.80 -21.96
C GLY A 74 -11.63 6.33 -21.59
N LEU A 75 -10.89 5.84 -20.59
CA LEU A 75 -11.16 4.53 -20.02
C LEU A 75 -12.45 4.59 -19.18
N ASP A 76 -13.16 3.47 -19.12
CA ASP A 76 -14.16 3.26 -18.09
C ASP A 76 -13.45 3.01 -16.76
N VAL A 77 -13.59 3.94 -15.82
CA VAL A 77 -12.88 3.96 -14.54
C VAL A 77 -13.75 3.57 -13.35
N VAL A 78 -15.01 3.18 -13.56
CA VAL A 78 -15.97 2.90 -12.46
C VAL A 78 -15.40 1.87 -11.48
N MET A 79 -14.86 0.76 -11.99
CA MET A 79 -14.25 -0.29 -11.15
C MET A 79 -13.00 0.20 -10.40
N PHE A 80 -12.23 1.11 -10.98
CA PHE A 80 -11.07 1.70 -10.32
C PHE A 80 -11.48 2.67 -9.21
N GLU A 81 -12.54 3.44 -9.42
CA GLU A 81 -13.11 4.36 -8.43
C GLU A 81 -13.72 3.61 -7.25
N ASP A 82 -14.42 2.52 -7.49
CA ASP A 82 -14.97 1.66 -6.43
C ASP A 82 -13.84 1.09 -5.56
N THR A 83 -12.78 0.59 -6.19
CA THR A 83 -11.60 0.06 -5.47
C THR A 83 -10.86 1.17 -4.72
N LEU A 84 -10.75 2.37 -5.31
CA LEU A 84 -10.16 3.55 -4.66
C LEU A 84 -10.98 3.98 -3.44
N HIS A 85 -12.31 3.94 -3.53
CA HIS A 85 -13.19 4.24 -2.42
C HIS A 85 -13.07 3.21 -1.28
N GLN A 86 -12.97 1.92 -1.63
CA GLN A 86 -12.69 0.87 -0.65
C GLN A 86 -11.35 1.10 0.07
N LEU A 87 -10.29 1.46 -0.66
CA LEU A 87 -8.98 1.79 -0.09
C LEU A 87 -9.07 2.97 0.90
N HIS A 88 -9.84 4.01 0.57
CA HIS A 88 -10.09 5.12 1.49
C HIS A 88 -10.79 4.67 2.78
N ASN A 89 -11.78 3.80 2.68
CA ASN A 89 -12.51 3.27 3.83
C ASN A 89 -11.60 2.41 4.73
N ASP A 90 -10.78 1.55 4.12
CA ASP A 90 -9.80 0.74 4.86
C ASP A 90 -8.77 1.62 5.56
N LEU A 91 -8.29 2.66 4.88
CA LEU A 91 -7.34 3.61 5.47
C LEU A 91 -7.95 4.41 6.63
N SER A 92 -9.21 4.83 6.51
CA SER A 92 -9.94 5.47 7.60
C SER A 92 -10.05 4.55 8.82
N ARG A 93 -10.37 3.28 8.60
CA ARG A 93 -10.41 2.26 9.67
C ARG A 93 -9.03 2.10 10.34
N ILE A 94 -7.96 2.03 9.56
CA ILE A 94 -6.57 1.95 10.07
C ILE A 94 -6.23 3.19 10.91
N LYS A 95 -6.58 4.40 10.46
CA LYS A 95 -6.37 5.65 11.21
C LYS A 95 -7.07 5.62 12.57
N VAL A 96 -8.34 5.21 12.60
CA VAL A 96 -9.11 5.10 13.85
C VAL A 96 -8.49 4.06 14.78
N GLN A 97 -8.13 2.88 14.27
CA GLN A 97 -7.51 1.83 15.07
C GLN A 97 -6.17 2.28 15.64
N ASN A 98 -5.33 2.94 14.84
CA ASN A 98 -4.04 3.47 15.28
C ASN A 98 -4.18 4.52 16.40
N ASN A 99 -5.13 5.45 16.26
CA ASN A 99 -5.40 6.45 17.29
C ASN A 99 -5.92 5.81 18.59
N SER A 100 -6.76 4.78 18.50
CA SER A 100 -7.24 4.05 19.67
C SER A 100 -6.13 3.25 20.37
N ASN A 101 -5.14 2.77 19.61
CA ASN A 101 -4.01 2.02 20.15
C ASN A 101 -3.06 2.92 20.95
N LEU A 102 -2.92 4.18 20.53
CA LEU A 102 -2.19 5.20 21.30
C LEU A 102 -2.76 5.45 22.70
N PHE A 103 -4.02 5.07 22.95
CA PHE A 103 -4.67 5.23 24.26
C PHE A 103 -4.52 3.98 25.16
N ARG A 104 -4.08 2.83 24.62
CA ARG A 104 -4.07 1.51 25.30
C ARG A 104 -2.70 1.03 25.78
N TRP A 105 -1.75 1.94 26.01
CA TRP A 105 -0.37 1.62 26.41
C TRP A 105 -0.20 0.97 27.79
N SER A 106 -1.28 0.70 28.52
CA SER A 106 -1.22 0.11 29.86
C SER A 106 -0.66 -1.32 29.90
N SER A 107 -0.62 -2.03 28.75
CA SER A 107 -0.02 -3.36 28.62
C SER A 107 0.84 -3.44 27.36
N LEU A 108 2.14 -3.75 27.53
CA LEU A 108 3.09 -3.92 26.42
C LEU A 108 2.63 -5.03 25.46
N HIS A 109 2.14 -6.15 25.98
CA HIS A 109 1.65 -7.26 25.16
C HIS A 109 0.44 -6.85 24.32
N THR A 110 -0.53 -6.17 24.92
CA THR A 110 -1.72 -5.67 24.22
C THR A 110 -1.35 -4.63 23.17
N TYR A 111 -0.43 -3.74 23.49
CA TYR A 111 0.08 -2.73 22.58
C TYR A 111 0.81 -3.34 21.38
N LEU A 112 1.70 -4.32 21.61
CA LEU A 112 2.44 -5.01 20.55
C LEU A 112 1.50 -5.79 19.63
N SER A 113 0.55 -6.54 20.20
CA SER A 113 -0.44 -7.29 19.42
C SER A 113 -1.31 -6.37 18.55
N SER A 114 -1.79 -5.26 19.12
CA SER A 114 -2.59 -4.27 18.39
C SER A 114 -1.78 -3.56 17.31
N SER A 115 -0.51 -3.21 17.61
CA SER A 115 0.41 -2.60 16.65
C SER A 115 0.71 -3.54 15.47
N PHE A 116 0.88 -4.83 15.74
CA PHE A 116 1.04 -5.84 14.69
C PHE A 116 -0.20 -5.96 13.80
N SER A 117 -1.41 -5.91 14.37
CA SER A 117 -2.66 -5.90 13.60
C SER A 117 -2.80 -4.66 12.70
N ILE A 118 -2.44 -3.48 13.21
CA ILE A 118 -2.41 -2.22 12.42
C ILE A 118 -1.38 -2.35 11.28
N LEU A 119 -0.21 -2.91 11.58
CA LEU A 119 0.85 -3.12 10.61
C LEU A 119 0.38 -4.04 9.47
N GLN A 120 -0.23 -5.18 9.78
CA GLN A 120 -0.79 -6.10 8.79
C GLN A 120 -1.86 -5.43 7.92
N SER A 121 -2.77 -4.67 8.54
CA SER A 121 -3.81 -3.94 7.79
C SER A 121 -3.23 -2.88 6.86
N THR A 122 -2.15 -2.22 7.30
CA THR A 122 -1.43 -1.22 6.50
C THR A 122 -0.71 -1.86 5.32
N ILE A 123 -0.05 -3.01 5.51
CA ILE A 123 0.59 -3.79 4.44
C ILE A 123 -0.45 -4.22 3.41
N HIS A 124 -1.56 -4.81 3.85
CA HIS A 124 -2.63 -5.24 2.95
C HIS A 124 -3.19 -4.08 2.11
N CYS A 125 -3.49 -2.95 2.76
CA CYS A 125 -4.00 -1.77 2.05
C CYS A 125 -2.97 -1.20 1.05
N TYR A 126 -1.67 -1.26 1.38
CA TYR A 126 -0.62 -0.90 0.41
C TYR A 126 -0.58 -1.85 -0.79
N ASP A 127 -0.61 -3.16 -0.57
CA ASP A 127 -0.57 -4.15 -1.65
C ASP A 127 -1.76 -3.98 -2.60
N GLU A 128 -2.97 -3.74 -2.06
CA GLU A 128 -4.16 -3.46 -2.87
C GLU A 128 -4.03 -2.13 -3.64
N ALA A 129 -3.47 -1.09 -3.03
CA ALA A 129 -3.21 0.18 -3.70
C ALA A 129 -2.16 0.06 -4.82
N GLU A 130 -1.14 -0.79 -4.64
CA GLU A 130 -0.14 -1.08 -5.67
C GLU A 130 -0.75 -1.88 -6.83
N LYS A 131 -1.56 -2.91 -6.53
CA LYS A 131 -2.30 -3.67 -7.55
C LYS A 131 -3.22 -2.76 -8.37
N LEU A 132 -3.98 -1.89 -7.72
CA LEU A 132 -4.84 -0.93 -8.43
C LEU A 132 -4.01 -0.02 -9.33
N HIS A 133 -2.89 0.50 -8.82
CA HIS A 133 -2.01 1.37 -9.60
C HIS A 133 -1.52 0.68 -10.88
N VAL A 134 -0.99 -0.55 -10.76
CA VAL A 134 -0.51 -1.34 -11.89
C VAL A 134 -1.65 -1.67 -12.85
N SER A 135 -2.84 -2.01 -12.33
CA SER A 135 -4.00 -2.32 -13.16
C SER A 135 -4.44 -1.13 -14.00
N VAL A 136 -4.47 0.08 -13.43
CA VAL A 136 -4.83 1.30 -14.16
C VAL A 136 -3.79 1.59 -15.24
N LEU A 137 -2.50 1.53 -14.91
CA LEU A 137 -1.41 1.75 -15.88
C LEU A 137 -1.46 0.74 -17.03
N ASN A 138 -1.69 -0.54 -16.72
CA ASN A 138 -1.78 -1.58 -17.74
C ASN A 138 -3.00 -1.39 -18.65
N ALA A 139 -4.13 -0.96 -18.09
CA ALA A 139 -5.32 -0.64 -18.89
C ALA A 139 -5.09 0.56 -19.83
N MET A 140 -4.43 1.61 -19.34
CA MET A 140 -4.04 2.77 -20.16
C MET A 140 -3.11 2.36 -21.30
N GLU A 141 -2.07 1.58 -20.98
CA GLU A 141 -1.11 1.09 -21.96
C GLU A 141 -1.79 0.22 -23.03
N HIS A 142 -2.65 -0.71 -22.61
CA HIS A 142 -3.42 -1.54 -23.54
C HIS A 142 -4.29 -0.70 -24.48
N LYS A 143 -4.94 0.35 -23.95
CA LYS A 143 -5.72 1.28 -24.78
C LYS A 143 -4.84 2.00 -25.80
N ARG A 144 -3.71 2.56 -25.38
CA ARG A 144 -2.77 3.26 -26.26
C ARG A 144 -2.26 2.35 -27.38
N GLN A 145 -1.90 1.12 -27.06
CA GLN A 145 -1.50 0.12 -28.05
C GLN A 145 -2.62 -0.18 -29.06
N SER A 146 -3.85 -0.38 -28.59
CA SER A 146 -4.99 -0.63 -29.47
C SER A 146 -5.29 0.52 -30.42
N GLN A 147 -5.13 1.77 -29.96
CA GLN A 147 -5.29 2.97 -30.79
C GLN A 147 -4.19 3.07 -31.85
N HIS A 148 -2.94 2.85 -31.46
CA HIS A 148 -1.81 2.86 -32.38
C HIS A 148 -1.94 1.79 -33.47
N ASP A 149 -2.33 0.57 -33.10
CA ASP A 149 -2.55 -0.52 -34.05
C ASP A 149 -3.69 -0.21 -35.02
N PHE A 150 -4.77 0.41 -34.54
CA PHE A 150 -5.87 0.87 -35.38
C PHE A 150 -5.42 1.93 -36.38
N GLU A 151 -4.63 2.93 -35.95
CA GLU A 151 -4.09 3.97 -36.82
C GLU A 151 -3.15 3.40 -37.89
N LEU A 152 -2.29 2.45 -37.53
CA LEU A 152 -1.40 1.77 -38.48
C LEU A 152 -2.19 1.00 -39.54
N GLN A 153 -3.24 0.27 -39.12
CA GLN A 153 -4.11 -0.43 -40.06
C GLN A 153 -4.85 0.52 -41.00
N TYR A 154 -5.36 1.64 -40.47
CA TYR A 154 -6.01 2.67 -41.27
C TYR A 154 -5.06 3.28 -42.30
N ARG A 155 -3.84 3.63 -41.89
CA ARG A 155 -2.81 4.20 -42.78
C ARG A 155 -2.42 3.23 -43.89
N ARG A 156 -2.23 1.94 -43.57
CA ARG A 156 -1.93 0.90 -44.56
C ARG A 156 -3.06 0.75 -45.58
N ARG A 157 -4.31 0.69 -45.12
CA ARG A 157 -5.48 0.56 -45.99
C ARG A 157 -5.71 1.80 -46.86
N GLY A 158 -5.43 2.99 -46.33
CA GLY A 158 -5.48 4.25 -47.08
C GLY A 158 -4.39 4.40 -48.15
N SER A 159 -3.27 3.67 -48.03
CA SER A 159 -2.23 3.62 -49.07
C SER A 159 -2.49 2.59 -50.18
N GLU A 160 -3.40 1.63 -49.98
CA GLU A 160 -3.74 0.59 -50.97
C GLU A 160 -4.88 0.99 -51.91
N HIS A 161 -5.61 2.07 -51.64
CA HIS A 161 -6.60 2.66 -52.55
C HIS A 161 -6.40 4.17 -52.69
N PRO A 162 -5.94 4.69 -53.85
CA PRO A 162 -6.04 6.12 -54.11
C PRO A 162 -7.53 6.52 -54.09
N PRO A 163 -7.87 7.73 -53.62
CA PRO A 163 -9.25 8.18 -53.57
C PRO A 163 -9.78 8.28 -55.00
N SER A 164 -10.59 7.31 -55.41
CA SER A 164 -11.48 7.48 -56.55
C SER A 164 -12.39 8.65 -56.25
N THR A 165 -12.17 9.72 -57.00
CA THR A 165 -12.84 11.01 -56.96
C THR A 165 -14.34 10.84 -56.72
N LEU A 166 -14.80 11.14 -55.51
CA LEU A 166 -16.22 11.21 -55.19
C LEU A 166 -16.69 12.58 -55.70
N SER A 167 -16.99 12.66 -57.00
CA SER A 167 -17.68 13.80 -57.61
C SER A 167 -19.06 13.93 -56.99
N ILE A 168 -19.16 14.75 -55.95
CA ILE A 168 -20.44 15.26 -55.46
C ILE A 168 -20.94 16.25 -56.52
N VAL A 169 -21.80 15.75 -57.41
CA VAL A 169 -22.61 16.61 -58.29
C VAL A 169 -23.70 17.22 -57.41
N ILE A 170 -23.50 18.46 -56.96
CA ILE A 170 -24.56 19.26 -56.36
C ILE A 170 -25.46 19.73 -57.50
N HIS A 171 -26.59 19.04 -57.70
CA HIS A 171 -27.66 19.51 -58.57
C HIS A 171 -28.37 20.67 -57.87
N ALA A 172 -28.02 21.90 -58.26
CA ALA A 172 -28.80 23.09 -57.93
C ALA A 172 -30.08 23.08 -58.78
N SER A 173 -31.21 22.69 -58.19
CA SER A 173 -32.52 22.93 -58.79
C SER A 173 -33.03 24.27 -58.27
N GLY A 174 -32.77 25.32 -59.04
CA GLY A 174 -33.60 26.52 -59.01
C GLY A 174 -35.01 26.13 -59.45
N HIS A 175 -36.01 26.60 -58.71
CA HIS A 175 -37.36 26.72 -59.26
C HIS A 175 -37.93 28.04 -58.78
N ASP A 176 -37.92 28.98 -59.72
CA ASP A 176 -38.59 30.27 -59.67
C ASP A 176 -40.12 30.10 -59.72
N SER A 177 -40.79 31.04 -59.04
CA SER A 177 -42.15 31.59 -59.30
C SER A 177 -43.35 30.62 -59.24
N ILE A 178 -44.49 30.97 -58.62
CA ILE A 178 -45.29 32.21 -58.69
C ILE A 178 -45.86 32.56 -57.30
#